data_AF-A0A151QTR8-F1
#
_entry.id   AF-A0A151QTR8-F1
#
_cell.length_a   1.000
_cell.length_b   1.000
_cell.length_c   1.000
_cell.angle_alpha   90.00
_cell.angle_beta   90.00
_cell.angle_gamma   90.00
#
_symmetry.space_group_name_H-M   'P 1'
#
loop_
_entity.id
_entity.type
_entity.pdbx_description
1 polymer ?
#
loop_
_entity_poly.entity_id
_entity_poly.type
_entity_poly.pdbx_seq_one_letter_code
_entity_poly.pdbx_strand_id
1 'polypeptide(L)'
;MYRYLWSKLIPSKVSSFGWRVILDRIPTKQNLIKRKVLPSNVASCVWCGLCEETSSHLFFEFPNCNIVNRVRWSSIWLVTLWSIWLARNEAVFSQKFMDPEEVVDLIKLRSWNWLRAKDSAFQYPFALWSNNPFSCLNFS
;
A
#
# COMPACT_ATOMS: atom_id res chain seq x y z
N MET A 1 8.04 13.93 -11.46
CA MET A 1 7.12 13.61 -10.34
C MET A 1 6.12 14.73 -10.07
N TYR A 2 6.56 15.98 -9.85
CA TYR A 2 5.66 17.11 -9.54
C TYR A 2 4.60 17.41 -10.62
N ARG A 3 4.93 17.26 -11.93
CA ARG A 3 3.99 17.49 -13.04
C ARG A 3 2.76 16.58 -13.00
N TYR A 4 2.92 15.35 -12.54
CA TYR A 4 1.81 14.41 -12.40
C TYR A 4 0.98 14.69 -11.15
N LEU A 5 1.63 15.11 -10.06
CA LEU A 5 0.95 15.45 -8.81
C LEU A 5 -0.04 16.60 -8.98
N TRP A 6 0.29 17.60 -9.81
CA TRP A 6 -0.55 18.77 -10.08
C TRP A 6 -1.32 18.68 -11.41
N SER A 7 -1.57 17.46 -11.90
CA SER A 7 -2.41 17.23 -13.06
C SER A 7 -3.85 17.69 -12.81
N LYS A 8 -4.52 18.25 -13.83
CA LYS A 8 -5.94 18.65 -13.76
C LYS A 8 -6.89 17.49 -13.45
N LEU A 9 -6.45 16.24 -13.69
CA LEU A 9 -7.24 15.03 -13.43
C LEU A 9 -7.24 14.64 -11.94
N ILE A 10 -6.29 15.14 -11.15
CA ILE A 10 -6.20 14.84 -9.72
C ILE A 10 -6.87 16.00 -8.97
N PRO A 11 -7.85 15.74 -8.09
CA PRO A 11 -8.45 16.78 -7.26
C PRO A 11 -7.37 17.51 -6.45
N SER A 12 -7.43 18.84 -6.42
CA SER A 12 -6.41 19.70 -5.77
C SER A 12 -6.15 19.35 -4.29
N LYS A 13 -7.18 18.86 -3.58
CA LYS A 13 -7.06 18.36 -2.21
C LYS A 13 -6.12 17.14 -2.10
N VAL A 14 -6.20 16.22 -3.07
CA VAL A 14 -5.35 15.02 -3.13
C VAL A 14 -3.92 15.40 -3.50
N SER A 15 -3.73 16.28 -4.48
CA SER A 15 -2.41 16.82 -4.84
C SER A 15 -1.73 17.51 -3.65
N SER A 16 -2.48 18.36 -2.95
CA SER A 16 -1.99 19.07 -1.75
C SER A 16 -1.65 18.11 -0.62
N PHE A 17 -2.44 17.04 -0.44
CA PHE A 17 -2.12 15.98 0.50
C PHE A 17 -0.84 15.24 0.10
N GLY A 18 -0.72 14.76 -1.14
CA GLY A 18 0.47 14.06 -1.63
C GLY A 18 1.73 14.91 -1.51
N TRP A 19 1.64 16.21 -1.79
CA TRP A 19 2.74 17.14 -1.58
C TRP A 19 3.15 17.25 -0.11
N ARG A 20 2.17 17.31 0.82
CA ARG A 20 2.45 17.29 2.26
C ARG A 20 3.06 15.96 2.70
N VAL A 21 2.69 14.83 2.10
CA VAL A 21 3.32 13.53 2.39
C VAL A 21 4.78 13.53 1.95
N ILE A 22 5.08 13.98 0.73
CA ILE A 22 6.46 14.07 0.20
C ILE A 22 7.35 14.93 1.09
N LEU A 23 6.80 16.01 1.65
CA LEU A 23 7.53 16.91 2.53
C LEU A 23 7.55 16.47 4.01
N ASP A 24 6.96 15.31 4.35
CA ASP A 24 6.74 14.87 5.74
C ASP A 24 6.05 15.93 6.62
N ARG A 25 5.04 16.60 6.07
CA ARG A 25 4.30 17.71 6.73
C ARG A 25 2.86 17.40 7.07
N ILE A 26 2.41 16.15 6.87
CA ILE A 26 1.09 15.71 7.30
C ILE A 26 1.01 15.63 8.84
N PRO A 27 -0.20 15.74 9.42
CA PRO A 27 -0.38 15.72 10.88
C PRO A 27 -0.28 14.29 11.45
N THR A 28 0.89 13.66 11.33
CA THR A 28 1.21 12.44 12.09
C THR A 28 1.41 12.80 13.57
N LYS A 29 1.22 11.85 14.49
CA LYS A 29 1.50 12.09 15.92
C LYS A 29 2.93 12.56 16.15
N GLN A 30 3.91 12.01 15.44
CA GLN A 30 5.28 12.52 15.50
C GLN A 30 5.37 14.01 15.14
N ASN A 31 4.74 14.43 14.03
CA ASN A 31 4.78 15.82 13.59
C ASN A 31 3.97 16.75 14.50
N LEU A 32 2.88 16.27 15.09
CA LEU A 32 2.08 17.01 16.05
C LEU A 32 2.83 17.20 17.37
N ILE A 33 3.58 16.19 17.84
CA ILE A 33 4.46 16.31 19.01
C ILE A 33 5.60 17.30 18.73
N LYS A 34 6.27 17.20 17.57
CA LYS A 34 7.31 18.17 17.15
C LYS A 34 6.77 19.61 17.15
N ARG A 35 5.50 19.82 16.81
CA ARG A 35 4.81 21.11 16.82
C ARG A 35 4.20 21.49 18.17
N LYS A 36 4.39 20.68 19.22
CA LYS A 36 3.84 20.86 20.57
C LYS A 36 2.31 20.91 20.62
N VAL A 37 1.63 20.27 19.67
CA VAL A 37 0.17 20.13 19.63
C VAL A 37 -0.28 18.93 20.47
N LEU A 38 0.50 17.86 20.48
CA LEU A 38 0.27 16.66 21.28
C LEU A 38 1.40 16.45 22.30
N PRO A 39 1.09 15.86 23.48
CA PRO A 39 2.11 15.51 24.45
C PRO A 39 2.94 14.30 23.97
N SER A 40 4.20 14.20 24.41
CA SER A 40 5.14 13.18 23.92
C SER A 40 4.73 11.73 24.26
N ASN A 41 3.87 11.53 25.26
CA ASN A 41 3.41 10.20 25.69
C ASN A 41 2.36 9.59 24.77
N VAL A 42 1.83 10.32 23.78
CA VAL A 42 0.82 9.80 22.84
C VAL A 42 1.38 9.55 21.44
N ALA A 43 2.67 9.23 21.34
CA ALA A 43 3.38 9.06 20.07
C ALA A 43 2.96 7.80 19.27
N SER A 44 2.39 6.80 19.93
CA SER A 44 2.05 5.51 19.30
C SER A 44 0.97 5.65 18.21
N CYS A 45 1.17 4.96 17.09
CA CYS A 45 0.25 4.87 15.96
C CYS A 45 -1.16 4.49 16.39
N VAL A 46 -2.16 5.18 15.84
CA VAL A 46 -3.58 4.95 16.16
C VAL A 46 -4.04 3.53 15.81
N TRP A 47 -3.45 2.92 14.79
CA TRP A 47 -3.88 1.61 14.31
C TRP A 47 -3.15 0.45 14.98
N CYS A 48 -1.81 0.49 15.06
CA CYS A 48 -1.08 -0.64 15.66
C CYS A 48 -0.88 -0.48 17.17
N GLY A 49 -0.91 0.73 17.73
CA GLY A 49 -0.66 1.00 19.14
C GLY A 49 0.78 0.73 19.63
N LEU A 50 1.65 0.17 18.79
CA LEU A 50 2.97 -0.37 19.18
C LEU A 50 4.15 0.52 18.76
N CYS A 51 4.11 1.12 17.57
CA CYS A 51 5.20 1.96 17.05
C CYS A 51 4.82 3.44 17.03
N GLU A 52 5.80 4.32 16.99
CA GLU A 52 5.58 5.76 16.75
C GLU A 52 4.92 6.02 15.39
N GLU A 53 3.92 6.90 15.37
CA GLU A 53 3.24 7.28 14.14
C GLU A 53 4.07 8.26 13.31
N THR A 54 4.73 7.73 12.28
CA THR A 54 5.45 8.51 11.26
C THR A 54 4.73 8.44 9.91
N SER A 55 5.04 9.35 8.98
CA SER A 55 4.47 9.29 7.62
C SER A 55 4.85 7.97 6.94
N SER A 56 6.08 7.51 7.15
CA SER A 56 6.52 6.21 6.64
C SER A 56 5.69 5.07 7.22
N HIS A 57 5.50 5.08 8.55
CA HIS A 57 4.73 4.05 9.24
C HIS A 57 3.30 3.94 8.72
N LEU A 58 2.65 5.09 8.47
CA LEU A 58 1.27 5.16 7.97
C LEU A 58 1.10 4.65 6.53
N PHE A 59 2.04 4.89 5.63
CA PHE A 59 1.84 4.60 4.19
C PHE A 59 2.60 3.37 3.68
N PHE A 60 3.75 3.04 4.26
CA PHE A 60 4.65 2.01 3.72
C PHE A 60 4.87 0.84 4.67
N GLU A 61 4.67 1.04 5.97
CA GLU A 61 4.94 0.03 6.99
C GLU A 61 3.69 -0.65 7.57
N PHE A 62 2.53 -0.13 7.20
CA PHE A 62 1.21 -0.57 7.62
C PHE A 62 0.91 -1.98 7.09
N PRO A 63 0.25 -2.91 7.84
CA PRO A 63 -0.80 -2.74 8.87
C PRO A 63 -0.36 -2.90 10.34
N ASN A 64 0.83 -3.44 10.57
CA ASN A 64 1.34 -3.80 11.89
C ASN A 64 2.86 -3.59 11.85
N CYS A 65 3.47 -3.23 12.98
CA CYS A 65 4.94 -3.20 13.12
C CYS A 65 5.60 -4.55 12.81
N ASN A 66 4.80 -5.63 12.77
CA ASN A 66 5.26 -6.93 12.33
C ASN A 66 5.80 -6.90 10.88
N ILE A 67 7.08 -7.25 10.75
CA ILE A 67 7.80 -7.30 9.47
C ILE A 67 7.11 -8.17 8.43
N VAL A 68 6.46 -9.26 8.84
CA VAL A 68 5.73 -10.17 7.93
C VAL A 68 4.55 -9.44 7.30
N ASN A 69 3.73 -8.75 8.10
CA ASN A 69 2.58 -8.02 7.57
C ASN A 69 3.01 -6.86 6.66
N ARG A 70 4.12 -6.18 6.98
CA ARG A 70 4.73 -5.16 6.10
C ARG A 70 5.13 -5.76 4.74
N VAL A 71 5.78 -6.91 4.75
CA VAL A 71 6.19 -7.60 3.51
C VAL A 71 4.96 -8.07 2.73
N ARG A 72 3.92 -8.58 3.41
CA ARG A 72 2.66 -8.97 2.77
C ARG A 72 2.00 -7.78 2.07
N TRP A 73 1.89 -6.63 2.73
CA TRP A 73 1.35 -5.40 2.14
C TRP A 73 2.19 -4.92 0.94
N SER A 74 3.51 -4.86 1.11
CA SER A 74 4.43 -4.41 0.06
C SER A 74 4.38 -5.30 -1.19
N SER A 75 4.09 -6.59 -1.02
CA SER A 75 3.98 -7.54 -2.15
C SER A 75 2.88 -7.17 -3.14
N ILE A 76 1.77 -6.56 -2.68
CA ILE A 76 0.66 -6.16 -3.55
C ILE A 76 1.13 -5.10 -4.55
N TRP A 77 1.88 -4.11 -4.08
CA TRP A 77 2.45 -3.06 -4.93
C TRP A 77 3.45 -3.62 -5.94
N LEU A 78 4.35 -4.50 -5.51
CA LEU A 78 5.34 -5.13 -6.38
C LEU A 78 4.68 -5.99 -7.46
N VAL A 79 3.67 -6.80 -7.08
CA VAL A 79 2.89 -7.62 -8.02
C VAL A 79 2.10 -6.76 -8.99
N THR A 80 1.57 -5.63 -8.54
CA THR A 80 0.85 -4.67 -9.40
C THR A 80 1.78 -4.12 -10.48
N LEU A 81 2.93 -3.57 -10.09
CA LEU A 81 3.93 -3.03 -11.02
C LEU A 81 4.42 -4.10 -12.00
N TRP A 82 4.74 -5.29 -11.49
CA TRP A 82 5.17 -6.43 -12.31
C TRP A 82 4.09 -6.87 -13.30
N SER A 83 2.83 -6.94 -12.86
CA SER A 83 1.71 -7.38 -13.71
C SER A 83 1.41 -6.38 -14.82
N ILE A 84 1.49 -5.07 -14.52
CA ILE A 84 1.37 -4.01 -15.53
C ILE A 84 2.51 -4.11 -16.54
N TRP A 85 3.74 -4.30 -16.08
CA TRP A 85 4.90 -4.47 -16.96
C TRP A 85 4.76 -5.69 -17.87
N LEU A 86 4.31 -6.83 -17.34
CA LEU A 86 4.04 -8.03 -18.12
C LEU A 86 2.94 -7.80 -19.16
N ALA A 87 1.81 -7.20 -18.77
CA ALA A 87 0.71 -6.90 -19.70
C ALA A 87 1.17 -5.97 -20.83
N ARG A 88 1.97 -4.95 -20.50
CA ARG A 88 2.57 -4.06 -21.49
C ARG A 88 3.49 -4.81 -22.45
N ASN A 89 4.33 -5.71 -21.96
CA ASN A 89 5.26 -6.45 -22.82
C ASN A 89 4.53 -7.43 -23.74
N GLU A 90 3.50 -8.10 -23.24
CA GLU A 90 2.65 -8.96 -24.05
C GLU A 90 1.98 -8.18 -25.19
N ALA A 91 1.49 -6.97 -24.91
CA ALA A 91 0.93 -6.10 -25.94
C ALA A 91 1.97 -5.70 -27.00
N VAL A 92 3.22 -5.46 -26.61
CA VAL A 92 4.29 -5.06 -27.54
C VAL A 92 4.77 -6.22 -28.39
N PHE A 93 5.04 -7.38 -27.79
CA PHE A 93 5.70 -8.49 -28.48
C PHE A 93 4.71 -9.47 -29.12
N SER A 94 3.51 -9.60 -28.58
CA SER A 94 2.48 -10.56 -29.05
C SER A 94 1.25 -9.86 -29.64
N GLN A 95 1.18 -8.52 -29.62
CA GLN A 95 -0.01 -7.74 -30.04
C GLN A 95 -1.29 -8.11 -29.28
N LYS A 96 -1.14 -8.69 -28.09
CA LYS A 96 -2.26 -9.08 -27.23
C LYS A 96 -2.49 -8.01 -26.18
N PHE A 97 -3.57 -7.26 -26.35
CA PHE A 97 -4.04 -6.30 -25.35
C PHE A 97 -4.87 -7.02 -24.30
N MET A 98 -4.68 -6.62 -23.05
CA MET A 98 -5.36 -7.16 -21.89
C MET A 98 -6.24 -6.08 -21.29
N ASP A 99 -7.49 -6.43 -21.00
CA ASP A 99 -8.40 -5.48 -20.37
C ASP A 99 -7.95 -5.18 -18.93
N PRO A 100 -8.16 -3.94 -18.44
CA PRO A 100 -7.73 -3.57 -17.09
C PRO A 100 -8.29 -4.49 -15.99
N GLU A 101 -9.51 -5.00 -16.18
CA GLU A 101 -10.14 -5.95 -15.25
C GLU A 101 -9.37 -7.28 -15.19
N GLU A 102 -8.96 -7.81 -16.35
CA GLU A 102 -8.12 -9.02 -16.41
C GLU A 102 -6.76 -8.80 -15.74
N VAL A 103 -6.16 -7.61 -15.91
CA VAL A 103 -4.90 -7.26 -15.22
C VAL A 103 -5.12 -7.27 -13.70
N VAL A 104 -6.22 -6.69 -13.21
CA VAL A 104 -6.56 -6.66 -11.78
C VAL A 104 -6.75 -8.07 -11.23
N ASP A 105 -7.44 -8.95 -11.96
CA ASP A 105 -7.64 -10.33 -11.51
C ASP A 105 -6.34 -11.14 -11.50
N LEU A 106 -5.45 -10.90 -12.46
CA LEU A 106 -4.10 -11.46 -12.42
C LEU A 106 -3.28 -10.93 -11.24
N ILE A 107 -3.42 -9.66 -10.88
CA ILE A 107 -2.76 -9.10 -9.70
C ILE A 107 -3.24 -9.81 -8.43
N LYS A 108 -4.56 -9.99 -8.27
CA LYS A 108 -5.13 -10.72 -7.12
C LYS A 108 -4.59 -12.16 -7.06
N LEU A 109 -4.62 -12.87 -8.20
CA LEU A 109 -4.18 -14.26 -8.28
C LEU A 109 -2.68 -14.41 -8.01
N ARG A 110 -1.84 -13.57 -8.63
CA ARG A 110 -0.37 -13.61 -8.45
C ARG A 110 0.04 -13.26 -7.03
N SER A 111 -0.55 -12.21 -6.45
CA SER A 111 -0.25 -11.80 -5.07
C SER A 111 -0.64 -12.91 -4.09
N TRP A 112 -1.82 -13.50 -4.24
CA TRP A 112 -2.24 -14.64 -3.43
C TRP A 112 -1.31 -15.85 -3.56
N ASN A 113 -0.99 -16.27 -4.80
CA ASN A 113 -0.11 -17.41 -5.04
C ASN A 113 1.28 -17.20 -4.44
N TRP A 114 1.84 -16.00 -4.59
CA TRP A 114 3.16 -15.68 -4.06
C TRP A 114 3.17 -15.71 -2.52
N LEU A 115 2.19 -15.07 -1.88
CA LEU A 115 2.06 -15.09 -0.43
C LEU A 115 1.88 -16.52 0.09
N ARG A 116 0.98 -17.30 -0.50
CA ARG A 116 0.72 -18.68 -0.12
C ARG A 116 1.95 -19.59 -0.29
N ALA A 117 2.80 -19.31 -1.28
CA ALA A 117 4.00 -20.11 -1.54
C ALA A 117 5.20 -19.74 -0.65
N LYS A 118 5.28 -18.48 -0.18
CA LYS A 118 6.46 -17.96 0.53
C LYS A 118 6.24 -17.72 2.02
N ASP A 119 5.00 -17.65 2.45
CA ASP A 119 4.62 -17.43 3.84
C ASP A 119 3.78 -18.60 4.35
N SER A 120 4.39 -19.46 5.16
CA SER A 120 3.74 -20.65 5.72
C SER A 120 2.56 -20.32 6.65
N ALA A 121 2.51 -19.10 7.20
CA ALA A 121 1.41 -18.61 8.02
C ALA A 121 0.30 -17.97 7.17
N PHE A 122 0.47 -17.80 5.86
CA PHE A 122 -0.55 -17.27 4.96
C PHE A 122 -1.42 -18.40 4.40
N GLN A 123 -2.46 -18.77 5.15
CA GLN A 123 -3.34 -19.91 4.81
C GLN A 123 -4.75 -19.48 4.37
N TYR A 124 -4.89 -18.26 3.86
CA TYR A 124 -6.19 -17.72 3.47
C TYR A 124 -6.67 -18.24 2.11
N PRO A 125 -7.96 -18.59 1.95
CA PRO A 125 -8.53 -18.95 0.65
C PRO A 125 -8.47 -17.80 -0.36
N PHE A 126 -8.35 -18.11 -1.66
CA PHE A 126 -8.31 -17.09 -2.71
C PHE A 126 -9.57 -16.22 -2.71
N ALA A 127 -10.75 -16.79 -2.48
CA ALA A 127 -12.00 -16.04 -2.44
C ALA A 127 -12.01 -14.96 -1.34
N LEU A 128 -11.44 -15.27 -0.16
CA LEU A 128 -11.33 -14.29 0.93
C LEU A 128 -10.31 -13.20 0.57
N TRP A 129 -9.17 -13.58 0.01
CA TRP A 129 -8.17 -12.62 -0.46
C TRP A 129 -8.69 -11.68 -1.56
N SER A 130 -9.43 -12.23 -2.52
CA SER A 130 -9.98 -11.48 -3.67
C SER A 130 -11.03 -10.46 -3.23
N ASN A 131 -11.91 -10.84 -2.29
CA ASN A 131 -13.01 -10.00 -1.84
C ASN A 131 -12.64 -9.08 -0.67
N ASN A 132 -11.73 -9.51 0.22
CA ASN A 132 -11.34 -8.76 1.41
C ASN A 132 -9.85 -9.01 1.79
N PRO A 133 -8.90 -8.49 1.01
CA PRO A 133 -7.47 -8.69 1.27
C PRO A 133 -7.03 -8.10 2.62
N PHE A 134 -7.72 -7.07 3.13
CA PHE A 134 -7.42 -6.49 4.45
C PHE A 134 -7.56 -7.51 5.59
N SER A 135 -8.59 -8.36 5.56
CA SER A 135 -8.75 -9.43 6.56
C SER A 135 -7.59 -10.42 6.55
N CYS A 136 -7.05 -10.75 5.37
CA CYS A 136 -5.93 -11.68 5.21
C CYS A 136 -4.58 -11.08 5.60
N LEU A 137 -4.50 -9.76 5.72
CA LEU A 137 -3.29 -9.04 6.10
C LEU A 137 -3.25 -8.71 7.60
N ASN A 138 -4.21 -9.20 8.38
CA ASN A 138 -4.36 -8.95 9.81
C ASN A 138 -4.55 -7.46 10.15
N PHE A 139 -5.39 -6.76 9.37
CA PHE A 139 -5.96 -5.48 9.78
C PHE A 139 -7.14 -5.78 10.72
N SER A 140 -6.90 -5.87 12.03
CA SER A 140 -7.93 -6.00 13.08
C SER A 140 -7.70 -4.99 14.18
#